data_AF-A0A9D9MHJ4-F1
#
_entry.id   AF-A0A9D9MHJ4-F1
#
_cell.length_a   1.000
_cell.length_b   1.000
_cell.length_c   1.000
_cell.angle_alpha   90.00
_cell.angle_beta   90.00
_cell.angle_gamma   90.00
#
_symmetry.space_group_name_H-M   'P 1'
#
loop_
_entity.id
_entity.type
_entity.pdbx_description
1 polymer ?
#
loop_
_entity_poly.entity_id
_entity_poly.type
_entity_poly.pdbx_seq_one_letter_code
_entity_poly.pdbx_strand_id
1 'polypeptide(L)'
;TIRTEEKITRKYDSSGNITYQEDMVGNEVVRKLFCFYDKDSRLIDKTEVQDNLMERSKYKYNGDKMVQEEQFKNGKLVRVIEYASAENYTIDTYIDNVPVLRNYYIKHRKVKKEEWEKQGIGG
;
A
#
# COMPACT_ATOMS: atom_id res chain seq x y z
N THR A 1 -5.28 -22.46 31.95
CA THR A 1 -5.31 -21.81 30.63
C THR A 1 -4.54 -20.50 30.73
N ILE A 2 -3.36 -20.41 30.13
CA ILE A 2 -2.65 -19.13 30.07
C ILE A 2 -3.39 -18.28 29.06
N ARG A 3 -3.98 -17.16 29.51
CA ARG A 3 -4.68 -16.22 28.65
C ARG A 3 -3.60 -15.36 28.00
N THR A 4 -3.38 -15.50 26.70
CA THR A 4 -2.45 -14.63 25.99
C THR A 4 -3.10 -13.25 25.89
N GLU A 5 -2.47 -12.24 26.49
CA GLU A 5 -2.99 -10.87 26.49
C GLU A 5 -2.67 -10.20 25.15
N GLU A 6 -3.66 -9.55 24.55
CA GLU A 6 -3.46 -8.69 23.39
C GLU A 6 -3.28 -7.24 23.87
N LYS A 7 -2.26 -6.56 23.34
CA LYS A 7 -1.99 -5.15 23.65
C LYS A 7 -1.77 -4.37 22.37
N ILE A 8 -2.40 -3.20 22.28
CA ILE A 8 -2.24 -2.28 21.15
C ILE A 8 -1.71 -0.95 21.67
N THR A 9 -0.58 -0.49 21.14
CA THR A 9 0.00 0.82 21.44
C THR A 9 -0.10 1.72 20.21
N ARG A 10 -0.55 2.97 20.38
CA ARG A 10 -0.68 3.94 19.28
C ARG A 10 0.03 5.25 19.61
N LYS A 11 0.59 5.90 18.57
CA LYS A 11 1.08 7.27 18.62
C LYS A 11 0.35 8.10 17.58
N TYR A 12 0.18 9.38 17.89
CA TYR A 12 -0.58 10.31 17.08
C TYR A 12 0.25 11.56 16.78
N ASP A 13 -0.02 12.20 15.65
CA ASP A 13 0.44 13.56 15.39
C ASP A 13 -0.41 14.60 16.14
N SER A 14 -0.08 15.89 15.98
CA SER A 14 -0.83 16.99 16.60
C SER A 14 -2.25 17.16 16.09
N SER A 15 -2.54 16.63 14.90
CA SER A 15 -3.87 16.64 14.27
C SER A 15 -4.71 15.43 14.68
N GLY A 16 -4.15 14.51 15.48
CA GLY A 16 -4.82 13.30 15.94
C GLY A 16 -4.77 12.12 14.95
N ASN A 17 -3.95 12.19 13.90
CA ASN A 17 -3.75 11.06 12.99
C ASN A 17 -2.78 10.04 13.60
N ILE A 18 -3.05 8.74 13.45
CA ILE A 18 -2.14 7.69 13.91
C ILE A 18 -0.87 7.72 13.08
N THR A 19 0.30 7.92 13.69
CA THR A 19 1.61 7.87 13.02
C THR A 19 2.34 6.55 13.24
N TYR A 20 2.00 5.86 14.33
CA TYR A 20 2.55 4.56 14.69
C TYR A 20 1.50 3.71 15.41
N GLN A 21 1.43 2.42 15.09
CA GLN A 21 0.73 1.43 15.89
C GLN A 21 1.58 0.16 16.01
N GLU A 22 1.57 -0.43 17.20
CA GLU A 22 2.20 -1.71 17.51
C GLU A 22 1.19 -2.63 18.18
N ASP A 23 0.95 -3.79 17.57
CA ASP A 23 0.06 -4.82 18.08
C ASP A 23 0.92 -5.95 18.65
N MET A 24 0.64 -6.35 19.89
CA MET A 24 1.37 -7.36 20.63
C MET A 24 0.45 -8.49 21.08
N VAL A 25 0.99 -9.71 21.07
CA VAL A 25 0.36 -10.90 21.64
C VAL A 25 1.32 -11.47 22.68
N GLY A 26 0.95 -11.35 23.96
CA GLY A 26 1.90 -11.52 25.07
C GLY A 26 3.00 -10.46 25.00
N ASN A 27 4.26 -10.91 24.90
CA ASN A 27 5.43 -10.02 24.79
C ASN A 27 5.97 -9.91 23.35
N GLU A 28 5.34 -10.58 22.39
CA GLU A 28 5.78 -10.58 21.00
C GLU A 28 5.04 -9.50 20.19
N VAL A 29 5.78 -8.76 19.36
CA VAL A 29 5.17 -7.83 18.42
C VAL A 29 4.74 -8.60 17.18
N VAL A 30 3.44 -8.62 16.90
CA VAL A 30 2.88 -9.33 15.74
C VAL A 30 2.65 -8.39 14.55
N ARG A 31 2.50 -7.09 14.79
CA ARG A 31 2.29 -6.11 13.72
C ARG A 31 2.80 -4.73 14.11
N LYS A 32 3.43 -4.05 13.16
CA LYS A 32 3.78 -2.62 13.23
C LYS A 32 3.16 -1.88 12.05
N LEU A 33 2.61 -0.71 12.31
CA LEU A 33 2.05 0.18 11.31
C LEU A 33 2.71 1.55 11.47
N PHE A 34 3.17 2.13 10.36
CA PHE A 34 3.71 3.47 10.27
C PHE A 34 2.89 4.22 9.22
N CYS A 35 2.45 5.43 9.55
CA CYS A 35 1.68 6.28 8.65
C CYS A 35 2.31 7.67 8.60
N PHE A 36 2.41 8.23 7.41
CA PHE A 36 2.90 9.57 7.16
C PHE A 36 1.85 10.36 6.41
N TYR A 37 1.68 11.61 6.83
CA TYR A 37 0.66 12.51 6.30
C TYR A 37 1.31 13.76 5.72
N ASP A 38 0.66 14.36 4.74
CA ASP A 38 1.02 15.70 4.29
C ASP A 38 0.46 16.79 5.22
N LYS A 39 0.74 18.05 4.87
CA LYS A 39 0.27 19.22 5.64
C LYS A 39 -1.25 19.35 5.73
N ASP A 40 -1.99 18.72 4.83
CA ASP A 40 -3.45 18.75 4.77
C ASP A 40 -4.04 17.50 5.45
N SER A 41 -3.22 16.78 6.24
CA SER A 41 -3.58 15.54 6.95
C SER A 41 -4.02 14.39 6.03
N ARG A 42 -3.55 14.37 4.77
CA ARG A 42 -3.78 13.25 3.85
C ARG A 42 -2.66 12.24 3.97
N LEU A 43 -3.01 10.95 4.02
CA LEU A 43 -2.04 9.86 4.12
C LEU A 43 -1.22 9.76 2.83
N ILE A 44 0.11 9.92 2.90
CA ILE A 44 1.03 9.86 1.75
C ILE A 44 1.87 8.59 1.72
N ASP A 45 2.08 7.95 2.87
CA ASP A 45 2.83 6.70 2.99
C ASP A 45 2.28 5.88 4.16
N LYS A 46 2.05 4.60 3.92
CA LYS A 46 1.65 3.61 4.92
C LYS A 46 2.59 2.44 4.81
N THR A 47 3.27 2.08 5.89
CA THR A 47 4.08 0.86 5.97
C THR A 47 3.54 -0.05 7.06
N GLU A 48 3.22 -1.28 6.71
CA GLU A 48 2.75 -2.32 7.61
C GLU A 48 3.75 -3.48 7.59
N VAL A 49 4.20 -3.89 8.78
CA VAL A 49 5.10 -5.01 8.98
C VAL A 49 4.36 -6.03 9.83
N GLN A 50 4.12 -7.21 9.27
CA GLN A 50 3.51 -8.33 9.98
C GLN A 50 4.32 -9.59 9.65
N ASP A 51 4.74 -10.30 10.70
CA ASP A 51 5.65 -11.45 10.60
C ASP A 51 6.93 -11.08 9.79
N ASN A 52 7.05 -11.63 8.57
CA ASN A 52 8.16 -11.39 7.63
C ASN A 52 7.70 -10.67 6.35
N LEU A 53 6.49 -10.11 6.36
CA LEU A 53 5.93 -9.36 5.25
C LEU A 53 5.93 -7.87 5.60
N MET A 54 6.61 -7.08 4.78
CA MET A 54 6.51 -5.63 4.78
C MET A 54 5.69 -5.18 3.57
N GLU A 55 4.49 -4.67 3.83
CA GLU A 55 3.66 -4.03 2.82
C GLU A 55 3.78 -2.51 2.96
N ARG A 56 4.05 -1.81 1.86
CA ARG A 56 4.09 -0.34 1.85
C ARG A 56 3.19 0.17 0.75
N SER A 57 2.34 1.14 1.07
CA SER A 57 1.55 1.89 0.10
C SER A 57 1.99 3.35 0.10
N LYS A 58 2.15 3.93 -1.09
CA LYS A 58 2.37 5.37 -1.27
C LYS A 58 1.22 5.97 -2.05
N TYR A 59 0.83 7.18 -1.68
CA TYR A 59 -0.33 7.85 -2.27
C TYR A 59 0.09 9.22 -2.83
N LYS A 60 -0.39 9.55 -4.03
CA LYS A 60 -0.21 10.87 -4.64
C LYS A 60 -1.56 11.53 -4.86
N TYR A 61 -1.60 12.85 -4.63
CA TYR A 61 -2.81 13.66 -4.71
C TYR A 61 -2.63 14.82 -5.69
N ASN A 62 -3.72 15.20 -6.36
CA ASN A 62 -3.85 16.45 -7.12
C ASN A 62 -5.04 17.22 -6.55
N GLY A 63 -4.76 18.27 -5.78
CA GLY A 63 -5.75 18.86 -4.87
C GLY A 63 -6.26 17.80 -3.89
N ASP A 64 -7.57 17.73 -3.69
CA ASP A 64 -8.19 16.76 -2.76
C ASP A 64 -8.40 15.37 -3.37
N LYS A 65 -7.98 15.15 -4.61
CA LYS A 65 -8.19 13.88 -5.33
C LYS A 65 -6.94 13.04 -5.29
N MET A 66 -7.05 11.81 -4.79
CA MET A 66 -6.00 10.80 -4.94
C MET A 66 -5.90 10.40 -6.42
N VAL A 67 -4.71 10.53 -7.00
CA VAL A 67 -4.44 10.25 -8.42
C VAL A 67 -3.58 9.01 -8.62
N GLN A 68 -2.87 8.55 -7.59
CA GLN A 68 -2.06 7.34 -7.69
C GLN A 68 -1.91 6.62 -6.36
N GLU A 69 -1.89 5.29 -6.40
CA GLU A 69 -1.44 4.41 -5.32
C GLU A 69 -0.33 3.49 -5.84
N GLU A 70 0.82 3.48 -5.17
CA GLU A 70 1.90 2.50 -5.41
C GLU A 70 1.93 1.50 -4.25
N GLN A 71 1.92 0.20 -4.53
CA GLN A 71 1.99 -0.86 -3.51
C GLN A 71 3.28 -1.66 -3.67
N PHE A 72 3.97 -1.85 -2.55
CA PHE A 72 5.22 -2.57 -2.44
C PHE A 72 5.07 -3.74 -1.46
N LYS A 73 5.69 -4.88 -1.78
CA LYS A 73 5.87 -6.01 -0.86
C LYS A 73 7.35 -6.31 -0.73
N ASN A 74 7.87 -6.34 0.49
CA ASN A 74 9.29 -6.56 0.80
C ASN A 74 10.22 -5.68 -0.05
N GLY A 75 9.83 -4.41 -0.23
CA GLY A 75 10.60 -3.41 -1.00
C GLY A 75 10.48 -3.54 -2.52
N LYS A 76 9.73 -4.51 -3.05
CA LYS A 76 9.45 -4.66 -4.48
C LYS A 76 8.11 -4.04 -4.82
N LEU A 77 8.07 -3.19 -5.85
CA LEU A 77 6.83 -2.68 -6.43
C LEU A 77 6.06 -3.87 -7.00
N VAL A 78 4.80 -4.02 -6.61
CA VAL A 78 3.91 -5.09 -7.08
C VAL A 78 2.68 -4.55 -7.80
N ARG A 79 2.29 -3.30 -7.51
CA ARG A 79 1.10 -2.70 -8.12
C ARG A 79 1.20 -1.18 -8.16
N VAL A 80 0.72 -0.58 -9.23
CA VAL A 80 0.42 0.85 -9.32
C VAL A 80 -1.02 1.01 -9.79
N ILE A 81 -1.78 1.88 -9.14
CA ILE A 81 -3.12 2.29 -9.60
C ILE A 81 -3.04 3.75 -9.98
N GLU A 82 -3.47 4.11 -11.19
CA GLU A 82 -3.57 5.51 -11.62
C GLU A 82 -5.04 5.87 -11.85
N TYR A 83 -5.51 6.91 -11.18
CA TYR A 83 -6.91 7.34 -11.21
C TYR A 83 -7.07 8.54 -12.13
N ALA A 84 -7.78 8.34 -13.25
CA ALA A 84 -8.31 9.46 -14.03
C ALA A 84 -9.57 10.03 -13.35
N SER A 85 -10.33 9.18 -12.66
CA SER A 85 -11.42 9.53 -11.75
C SER A 85 -11.62 8.40 -10.72
N ALA A 86 -12.55 8.59 -9.78
CA ALA A 86 -12.92 7.53 -8.84
C ALA A 86 -13.43 6.25 -9.53
N GLU A 87 -14.03 6.39 -10.73
CA GLU A 87 -14.64 5.30 -11.48
C GLU A 87 -13.76 4.76 -12.61
N ASN A 88 -12.78 5.55 -13.06
CA ASN A 88 -11.94 5.27 -14.22
C ASN A 88 -10.46 5.27 -13.83
N TYR A 89 -9.81 4.12 -13.95
CA TYR A 89 -8.43 3.94 -13.49
C TYR A 89 -7.72 2.82 -14.24
N THR A 90 -6.39 2.83 -14.18
CA THR A 90 -5.55 1.72 -14.61
C THR A 90 -4.97 1.00 -13.40
N ILE A 91 -4.70 -0.29 -13.55
CA ILE A 91 -3.93 -1.07 -12.59
C ILE A 91 -2.78 -1.72 -13.33
N ASP A 92 -1.56 -1.33 -12.96
CA ASP A 92 -0.33 -1.95 -13.40
C ASP A 92 0.13 -2.95 -12.35
N THR A 93 0.47 -4.16 -12.77
CA THR A 93 1.02 -5.23 -11.93
C THR A 93 2.47 -5.46 -12.29
N TYR A 94 3.29 -5.65 -11.26
CA TYR A 94 4.73 -5.78 -11.38
C TYR A 94 5.20 -7.09 -10.76
N ILE A 95 6.22 -7.70 -11.36
CA ILE A 95 6.98 -8.83 -10.81
C ILE A 95 8.44 -8.41 -10.80
N ASP A 96 9.09 -8.46 -9.63
CA ASP A 96 10.48 -8.01 -9.46
C ASP A 96 10.73 -6.58 -9.96
N ASN A 97 9.78 -5.66 -9.73
CA ASN A 97 9.78 -4.29 -10.25
C ASN A 97 9.63 -4.15 -11.78
N VAL A 98 9.35 -5.23 -12.51
CA VAL A 98 9.10 -5.19 -13.96
C VAL A 98 7.60 -5.21 -14.22
N PRO A 99 7.03 -4.26 -14.97
CA PRO A 99 5.60 -4.27 -15.31
C PRO A 99 5.29 -5.46 -16.22
N VAL A 100 4.25 -6.22 -15.88
CA VAL A 100 3.85 -7.43 -16.62
C VAL A 100 2.40 -7.39 -17.12
N LEU A 101 1.57 -6.54 -16.53
CA LEU A 101 0.15 -6.48 -16.83
C LEU A 101 -0.39 -5.08 -16.53
N ARG A 102 -1.20 -4.53 -17.44
CA ARG A 102 -2.04 -3.35 -17.20
C ARG A 102 -3.49 -3.65 -17.51
N ASN A 103 -4.37 -3.38 -16.56
CA ASN A 103 -5.82 -3.47 -16.72
C ASN A 103 -6.42 -2.06 -16.73
N TYR A 104 -7.32 -1.79 -17.66
CA TYR A 104 -8.03 -0.51 -17.78
C TYR A 104 -9.46 -0.68 -17.29
N TYR A 105 -9.92 0.24 -16.46
CA TYR A 105 -11.27 0.24 -15.88
C TYR A 105 -12.03 1.51 -16.26
N ILE A 106 -13.27 1.33 -16.69
CA ILE A 106 -14.25 2.41 -16.90
C ILE A 106 -15.50 2.06 -16.11
N LYS A 107 -15.99 2.98 -15.27
CA LYS A 107 -17.13 2.71 -14.36
C LYS A 107 -16.95 1.42 -13.56
N HIS A 108 -15.73 1.23 -13.02
CA HIS A 108 -15.30 0.04 -12.28
C HIS A 108 -15.33 -1.29 -13.07
N ARG A 109 -15.57 -1.27 -14.38
CA ARG A 109 -15.55 -2.46 -15.22
C ARG A 109 -14.25 -2.53 -16.00
N LYS A 110 -13.59 -3.69 -15.97
CA LYS A 110 -12.39 -3.94 -16.79
C LYS A 110 -12.80 -3.92 -18.27
N VAL A 111 -12.26 -2.99 -19.04
CA VAL A 111 -12.55 -2.80 -20.47
C VAL A 111 -11.41 -3.23 -21.39
N LYS A 112 -10.17 -3.21 -20.89
CA LYS A 112 -8.97 -3.57 -21.66
C LYS A 112 -7.92 -4.19 -20.75
N LYS A 113 -7.09 -5.04 -21.33
CA LYS A 113 -5.92 -5.67 -20.72
C LYS A 113 -4.73 -5.57 -21.69
N GLU A 114 -3.56 -5.24 -21.16
CA GLU A 114 -2.27 -5.28 -21.86
C GLU A 114 -1.33 -6.17 -21.05
N GLU A 115 -0.70 -7.14 -21.70
CA GLU A 115 0.30 -8.01 -21.09
C GLU A 115 1.65 -7.76 -21.73
N TRP A 116 2.68 -7.76 -20.88
CA TRP A 116 4.06 -7.65 -21.30
C TRP A 116 4.79 -8.91 -20.88
N GLU A 117 5.50 -9.52 -21.83
CA GLU A 117 6.40 -10.61 -21.49
C GLU A 117 7.54 -10.07 -20.64
N LYS A 118 7.84 -10.76 -19.54
CA LYS A 118 9.11 -10.57 -18.83
C LYS A 118 10.19 -10.97 -19.83
N GLN A 119 10.78 -10.01 -20.54
CA GLN A 119 11.95 -10.30 -21.36
C GLN A 119 12.96 -10.96 -20.43
N GLY A 120 13.24 -12.24 -20.70
CA GLY A 120 14.15 -13.02 -19.89
C GLY A 120 15.47 -12.28 -19.83
N ILE A 121 15.87 -11.83 -18.65
CA ILE A 121 17.28 -11.56 -18.40
C ILE A 121 17.90 -12.96 -18.38
N GLY A 122 18.39 -13.40 -19.53
CA GLY A 122 19.16 -14.62 -19.66
C GLY A 122 20.31 -14.57 -18.65
N GLY A 123 20.43 -15.65 -17.87
CA GLY A 123 21.64 -15.94 -17.11
C GLY A 123 22.76 -16.44 -18.01
#